data_AF-A0A9D8DX86-F1
#
_entry.id   AF-A0A9D8DX86-F1
#
_cell.length_a   1.000
_cell.length_b   1.000
_cell.length_c   1.000
_cell.angle_alpha   90.00
_cell.angle_beta   90.00
_cell.angle_gamma   90.00
#
_symmetry.space_group_name_H-M   'P 1'
#
loop_
_entity.id
_entity.type
_entity.pdbx_description
1 polymer ?
#
loop_
_entity_poly.entity_id
_entity_poly.type
_entity_poly.pdbx_seq_one_letter_code
_entity_poly.pdbx_strand_id
1 'polypeptide(L)'
;MPTDAPKDTAVPPAFWDSAVAADADGLARPEERALLEGDRARWVATLWRLLDDTERTLARTVRSGGEDRAQVLADFREEQRRYADALTRVAGYRVVPVEFGEPAPHSEDDIPEAEPEVAAVPVEDPELLQLSWTPGRVVAWAGPDVDLRELLERGRAPGNGWEDVDPINLPGRQRVAAVAAPLGSVLGWLVAVGADPAGHDVGSTVRWLGRAAALAVTSVARGRFAPRVRPTARQDTAATPGRGRGTARHTVHWAPVLLDGATLDELAALLPPEVGAVARLKGGSRVLAETVVGDIVDVICRTAAARIEVPAAPPRVRTTADVAETFLAHLDGRPFEAPAGPAGELAGRLDRWAKPVLSGG
;
A
#
# COMPACT_ATOMS: atom_id res chain seq x y z
N MET A 1 23.16 -62.50 -7.02
CA MET A 1 22.73 -61.79 -5.81
C MET A 1 22.53 -60.34 -6.18
N PRO A 2 21.31 -59.78 -6.09
CA PRO A 2 21.08 -58.38 -6.35
C PRO A 2 21.48 -57.56 -5.12
N THR A 3 22.44 -56.65 -5.31
CA THR A 3 22.88 -55.67 -4.32
C THR A 3 21.80 -54.61 -4.19
N ASP A 4 21.16 -54.57 -3.03
CA ASP A 4 20.14 -53.59 -2.66
C ASP A 4 20.81 -52.21 -2.54
N ALA A 5 20.44 -51.28 -3.42
CA ALA A 5 20.86 -49.89 -3.31
C ALA A 5 20.10 -49.24 -2.14
N PRO A 6 20.74 -48.43 -1.28
CA PRO A 6 20.05 -47.79 -0.18
C PRO A 6 18.96 -46.86 -0.72
N LYS A 7 17.71 -47.15 -0.37
CA LYS A 7 16.57 -46.27 -0.63
C LYS A 7 16.85 -44.94 0.07
N ASP A 8 16.81 -43.86 -0.70
CA ASP A 8 16.88 -42.49 -0.22
C ASP A 8 15.65 -42.23 0.66
N THR A 9 15.78 -42.49 1.97
CA THR A 9 14.69 -42.34 2.93
C THR A 9 14.47 -40.86 3.18
N ALA A 10 13.59 -40.24 2.39
CA ALA A 10 13.17 -38.86 2.58
C ALA A 10 12.67 -38.67 4.02
N VAL A 11 13.27 -37.71 4.74
CA VAL A 11 12.91 -37.40 6.12
C VAL A 11 11.44 -36.96 6.19
N PRO A 12 10.61 -37.59 7.04
CA PRO A 12 9.21 -37.21 7.21
C PRO A 12 9.04 -35.72 7.56
N PRO A 13 8.07 -35.01 6.97
CA PRO A 13 7.86 -33.58 7.23
C PRO A 13 7.70 -33.22 8.72
N ALA A 14 6.97 -34.03 9.48
CA ALA A 14 6.77 -33.80 10.91
C ALA A 14 8.06 -33.93 11.74
N PHE A 15 8.94 -34.87 11.38
CA PHE A 15 10.24 -35.02 12.02
C PHE A 15 11.13 -33.81 11.71
N TRP A 16 11.13 -33.36 10.45
CA TRP A 16 11.86 -32.16 10.03
C TRP A 16 11.41 -30.91 10.79
N ASP A 17 10.10 -30.67 10.87
CA ASP A 17 9.56 -29.52 11.58
C ASP A 17 9.90 -29.55 13.08
N SER A 18 9.85 -30.74 13.69
CA SER A 18 10.27 -30.94 15.09
C SER A 18 11.75 -30.66 15.30
N ALA A 19 12.62 -31.08 14.38
CA ALA A 19 14.05 -30.80 14.47
C ALA A 19 14.34 -29.29 14.33
N VAL A 20 13.63 -28.59 13.44
CA VAL A 20 13.74 -27.13 13.28
C VAL A 20 13.27 -26.39 14.54
N ALA A 21 12.15 -26.79 15.13
CA ALA A 21 11.66 -26.20 16.38
C ALA A 21 12.65 -26.46 17.54
N ALA A 22 13.16 -27.69 17.66
CA ALA A 22 14.17 -28.03 18.65
C ALA A 22 15.47 -27.20 18.47
N ASP A 23 15.90 -26.89 17.24
CA ASP A 23 17.05 -26.00 17.05
C ASP A 23 16.74 -24.56 17.46
N ALA A 24 15.54 -24.06 17.14
CA ALA A 24 15.12 -22.73 17.55
C ALA A 24 15.11 -22.58 19.08
N ASP A 25 14.70 -23.64 19.79
CA ASP A 25 14.72 -23.72 21.26
C ASP A 25 16.11 -24.04 21.85
N GLY A 26 17.13 -24.32 21.01
CA GLY A 26 18.47 -24.69 21.47
C GLY A 26 18.57 -26.12 22.03
N LEU A 27 17.58 -26.97 21.74
CA LEU A 27 17.44 -28.35 22.22
C LEU A 27 17.74 -29.41 21.15
N ALA A 28 18.03 -29.02 19.90
CA ALA A 28 18.35 -29.95 18.83
C ALA A 28 19.59 -30.79 19.14
N ARG A 29 19.47 -32.10 18.96
CA ARG A 29 20.58 -33.05 19.09
C ARG A 29 21.60 -32.84 17.97
N PRO A 30 22.87 -33.25 18.15
CA PRO A 30 23.89 -33.12 17.11
C PRO A 30 23.50 -33.76 15.77
N GLU A 31 22.80 -34.90 15.81
CA GLU A 31 22.31 -35.60 14.61
C GLU A 31 21.20 -34.83 13.88
N GLU A 32 20.30 -34.20 14.64
CA GLU A 32 19.24 -33.33 14.10
C GLU A 32 19.85 -32.06 13.48
N ARG A 33 20.86 -31.47 14.14
CA ARG A 33 21.60 -30.32 13.61
C ARG A 33 22.35 -30.67 12.33
N ALA A 34 23.05 -31.79 12.28
CA ALA A 34 23.75 -32.25 11.09
C ALA A 34 22.78 -32.50 9.91
N LEU A 35 21.58 -33.01 10.21
CA LEU A 35 20.52 -33.14 9.21
C LEU A 35 20.06 -31.77 8.67
N LEU A 36 19.83 -30.79 9.53
CA LEU A 36 19.40 -29.44 9.13
C LEU A 36 20.48 -28.71 8.32
N GLU A 37 21.75 -28.87 8.69
CA GLU A 37 22.90 -28.31 7.96
C GLU A 37 23.03 -28.89 6.55
N GLY A 38 22.65 -30.16 6.37
CA GLY A 38 22.61 -30.83 5.07
C GLY A 38 21.62 -30.23 4.07
N ASP A 39 20.58 -29.53 4.54
CA ASP A 39 19.61 -28.81 3.70
C ASP A 39 19.22 -27.47 4.32
N ARG A 40 20.20 -26.56 4.32
CA ARG A 40 20.05 -25.19 4.86
C ARG A 40 18.90 -24.41 4.20
N ALA A 41 18.63 -24.64 2.91
CA ALA A 41 17.56 -23.94 2.19
C ALA A 41 16.18 -24.31 2.74
N ARG A 42 15.92 -25.62 2.92
CA ARG A 42 14.71 -26.11 3.54
C ARG A 42 14.60 -25.70 5.00
N TRP A 43 15.72 -25.62 5.72
CA TRP A 43 15.74 -25.19 7.12
C TRP A 43 15.31 -23.73 7.27
N VAL A 44 15.88 -22.83 6.47
CA VAL A 44 15.47 -21.41 6.41
C VAL A 44 14.00 -21.29 6.02
N ALA A 45 13.53 -22.05 5.03
CA ALA A 45 12.13 -22.03 4.61
C ALA A 45 11.17 -22.49 5.74
N THR A 46 11.52 -23.54 6.48
CA THR A 46 10.72 -24.02 7.61
C THR A 46 10.68 -23.01 8.74
N LEU A 47 11.81 -22.39 9.10
CA LEU A 47 11.83 -21.34 10.12
C LEU A 47 10.96 -20.14 9.73
N TRP A 48 10.99 -19.71 8.46
CA TRP A 48 10.10 -18.67 7.96
C TRP A 48 8.63 -19.05 8.10
N ARG A 49 8.28 -20.31 7.80
CA ARG A 49 6.93 -20.82 7.95
C ARG A 49 6.49 -20.81 9.42
N LEU A 50 7.32 -21.31 10.33
CA LEU A 50 7.02 -21.34 11.77
C LEU A 50 6.83 -19.93 12.33
N LEU A 51 7.72 -18.99 11.96
CA LEU A 51 7.57 -17.58 12.34
C LEU A 51 6.25 -16.99 11.83
N ASP A 52 5.88 -17.23 10.57
CA ASP A 52 4.63 -16.73 9.99
C ASP A 52 3.39 -17.36 10.66
N ASP A 53 3.44 -18.65 11.00
CA ASP A 53 2.37 -19.36 11.71
C ASP A 53 2.15 -18.80 13.14
N THR A 54 3.25 -18.54 13.87
CA THR A 54 3.21 -17.89 15.18
C THR A 54 2.67 -16.47 15.07
N GLU A 55 3.11 -15.68 14.09
CA GLU A 55 2.64 -14.31 13.86
C GLU A 55 1.13 -14.25 13.53
N ARG A 56 0.63 -15.17 12.69
CA ARG A 56 -0.81 -15.27 12.40
C ARG A 56 -1.61 -15.60 13.64
N THR A 57 -1.06 -16.43 14.51
CA THR A 57 -1.70 -16.81 15.77
C THR A 57 -1.72 -15.62 16.74
N LEU A 58 -0.59 -14.94 16.88
CA LEU A 58 -0.46 -13.70 17.66
C LEU A 58 -1.44 -12.62 17.17
N ALA A 59 -1.57 -12.40 15.85
CA ALA A 59 -2.53 -11.47 15.27
C ALA A 59 -3.99 -11.82 15.57
N ARG A 60 -4.34 -13.12 15.63
CA ARG A 60 -5.68 -13.58 16.03
C ARG A 60 -5.90 -13.37 17.53
N THR A 61 -4.92 -13.71 18.36
CA THR A 61 -4.98 -13.57 19.82
C THR A 61 -5.11 -12.10 20.25
N VAL A 62 -4.44 -11.17 19.54
CA VAL A 62 -4.59 -9.72 19.76
C VAL A 62 -6.01 -9.22 19.49
N ARG A 63 -6.84 -9.97 18.75
CA ARG A 63 -8.24 -9.61 18.49
C ARG A 63 -9.25 -10.37 19.35
N SER A 64 -8.84 -11.41 20.07
CA SER A 64 -9.73 -12.21 20.92
C SER A 64 -9.77 -11.67 22.36
N GLY A 65 -10.96 -11.56 22.97
CA GLY A 65 -11.08 -11.32 24.42
C GLY A 65 -10.80 -12.59 25.23
N GLY A 66 -10.41 -12.45 26.50
CA GLY A 66 -10.22 -13.57 27.44
C GLY A 66 -9.32 -13.23 28.63
N GLU A 67 -9.54 -13.90 29.76
CA GLU A 67 -8.81 -13.70 31.02
C GLU A 67 -7.32 -14.07 30.90
N ASP A 68 -7.01 -15.14 30.15
CA ASP A 68 -5.63 -15.63 29.93
C ASP A 68 -4.89 -14.95 28.76
N ARG A 69 -5.52 -13.99 28.09
CA ARG A 69 -5.03 -13.38 26.84
C ARG A 69 -3.61 -12.83 26.98
N ALA A 70 -3.32 -12.13 28.08
CA ALA A 70 -2.02 -11.50 28.29
C ALA A 70 -0.87 -12.53 28.37
N GLN A 71 -1.11 -13.65 29.06
CA GLN A 71 -0.14 -14.76 29.15
C GLN A 71 0.06 -15.42 27.78
N VAL A 72 -1.03 -15.74 27.08
CA VAL A 72 -0.97 -16.35 25.75
C VAL A 72 -0.24 -15.45 24.74
N LEU A 73 -0.43 -14.13 24.82
CA LEU A 73 0.31 -13.17 24.00
C LEU A 73 1.80 -13.13 24.35
N ALA A 74 2.16 -13.18 25.63
CA ALA A 74 3.55 -13.22 26.06
C ALA A 74 4.26 -14.48 25.52
N ASP A 75 3.60 -15.64 25.62
CA ASP A 75 4.15 -16.92 25.15
C ASP A 75 4.39 -16.90 23.63
N PHE A 76 3.41 -16.45 22.84
CA PHE A 76 3.58 -16.35 21.38
C PHE A 76 4.61 -15.27 20.97
N ARG A 77 4.73 -14.16 21.72
CA ARG A 77 5.78 -13.16 21.49
C ARG A 77 7.18 -13.71 21.79
N GLU A 78 7.30 -14.62 22.75
CA GLU A 78 8.56 -15.30 23.03
C GLU A 78 8.90 -16.31 21.93
N GLU A 79 7.93 -17.13 21.53
CA GLU A 79 8.09 -18.08 20.43
C GLU A 79 8.45 -17.37 19.11
N GLN A 80 7.82 -16.23 18.81
CA GLN A 80 8.14 -15.40 17.66
C GLN A 80 9.59 -14.91 17.69
N ARG A 81 10.08 -14.45 18.85
CA ARG A 81 11.47 -14.01 19.03
C ARG A 81 12.43 -15.18 18.81
N ARG A 82 12.13 -16.37 19.35
CA ARG A 82 12.95 -17.58 19.16
C ARG A 82 13.12 -17.94 17.68
N TYR A 83 12.04 -17.95 16.90
CA TYR A 83 12.14 -18.24 15.46
C TYR A 83 12.87 -17.16 14.67
N ALA A 84 12.69 -15.88 15.02
CA ALA A 84 13.43 -14.78 14.37
C ALA A 84 14.94 -14.81 14.68
N ASP A 85 15.31 -15.15 15.92
CA ASP A 85 16.71 -15.31 16.32
C ASP A 85 17.34 -16.51 15.61
N ALA A 86 16.63 -17.65 15.53
CA ALA A 86 17.07 -18.82 14.77
C ALA A 86 17.26 -18.48 13.28
N LEU A 87 16.32 -17.76 12.66
CA LEU A 87 16.48 -17.26 11.29
C LEU A 87 17.69 -16.36 11.14
N THR A 88 17.93 -15.47 12.10
CA THR A 88 19.08 -14.57 12.05
C THR A 88 20.39 -15.35 12.06
N ARG A 89 20.50 -16.38 12.91
CA ARG A 89 21.67 -17.28 12.94
C ARG A 89 21.87 -18.03 11.63
N VAL A 90 20.80 -18.61 11.08
CA VAL A 90 20.88 -19.56 9.95
C VAL A 90 20.91 -18.85 8.61
N ALA A 91 20.24 -17.70 8.46
CA ALA A 91 20.15 -16.97 7.20
C ALA A 91 21.25 -15.90 7.05
N GLY A 92 21.91 -15.51 8.15
CA GLY A 92 23.04 -14.58 8.13
C GLY A 92 22.66 -13.10 7.97
N TYR A 93 21.37 -12.77 8.08
CA TYR A 93 20.85 -11.41 8.12
C TYR A 93 19.86 -11.26 9.27
N ARG A 94 19.79 -10.06 9.85
CA ARG A 94 18.90 -9.78 10.99
C ARG A 94 17.44 -9.88 10.58
N VAL A 95 16.69 -10.76 11.24
CA VAL A 95 15.23 -10.83 11.17
C VAL A 95 14.66 -10.14 12.39
N VAL A 96 13.77 -9.17 12.17
CA VAL A 96 13.10 -8.42 13.23
C VAL A 96 11.68 -8.96 13.36
N PRO A 97 11.28 -9.49 14.54
CA PRO A 97 9.91 -9.93 14.81
C PRO A 97 8.89 -8.82 14.54
N VAL A 98 7.71 -9.19 14.02
CA VAL A 98 6.57 -8.27 13.93
C VAL A 98 6.01 -7.97 15.32
N GLU A 99 6.22 -6.75 15.81
CA GLU A 99 5.45 -6.28 16.96
C GLU A 99 3.99 -6.03 16.56
N PHE A 100 3.08 -6.77 17.20
CA PHE A 100 1.65 -6.49 17.18
C PHE A 100 1.35 -5.66 18.43
N GLY A 101 1.08 -4.36 18.21
CA GLY A 101 0.58 -3.47 19.25
C GLY A 101 -0.73 -4.03 19.81
N GLU A 102 -0.91 -3.92 21.12
CA GLU A 102 -2.26 -4.02 21.67
C GLU A 102 -3.08 -2.91 21.01
N PRO A 103 -4.29 -3.19 20.48
CA PRO A 103 -5.18 -2.11 20.11
C PRO A 103 -5.27 -1.22 21.35
N ALA A 104 -5.01 0.08 21.18
CA ALA A 104 -5.21 1.05 22.24
C ALA A 104 -6.57 0.74 22.87
N PRO A 105 -6.70 0.70 24.21
CA PRO A 105 -7.99 0.48 24.83
C PRO A 105 -8.94 1.48 24.18
N HIS A 106 -9.96 0.95 23.50
CA HIS A 106 -11.04 1.79 22.99
C HIS A 106 -11.70 2.37 24.23
N SER A 107 -11.25 3.56 24.63
CA SER A 107 -12.06 4.44 25.46
C SER A 107 -13.32 4.65 24.63
N GLU A 108 -14.50 4.34 25.17
CA GLU A 108 -15.77 4.67 24.50
C GLU A 108 -15.89 6.20 24.24
N ASP A 109 -14.99 6.99 24.85
CA ASP A 109 -14.80 8.42 24.65
C ASP A 109 -13.91 8.80 23.44
N ASP A 110 -13.30 7.84 22.74
CA ASP A 110 -12.41 8.06 21.57
C ASP A 110 -13.14 7.84 20.23
N ILE A 111 -14.44 8.13 20.19
CA ILE A 111 -15.09 8.48 18.92
C ILE A 111 -14.48 9.84 18.55
N PRO A 112 -13.80 9.99 17.39
CA PRO A 112 -13.43 11.32 16.93
C PRO A 112 -14.73 12.12 16.88
N GLU A 113 -14.86 13.13 17.74
CA GLU A 113 -15.89 14.15 17.58
C GLU A 113 -15.88 14.52 16.10
N ALA A 114 -17.04 14.43 15.45
CA ALA A 114 -17.18 14.92 14.10
C ALA A 114 -16.56 16.32 14.08
N GLU A 115 -15.49 16.48 13.28
CA GLU A 115 -14.80 17.77 13.18
C GLU A 115 -15.88 18.85 12.99
N PRO A 116 -15.83 19.95 13.77
CA PRO A 116 -16.84 20.98 13.66
C PRO A 116 -16.96 21.37 12.19
N GLU A 117 -18.19 21.50 11.71
CA GLU A 117 -18.50 21.96 10.36
C GLU A 117 -17.75 23.27 10.14
N VAL A 118 -16.58 23.18 9.51
CA VAL A 118 -15.69 24.32 9.35
C VAL A 118 -16.45 25.30 8.48
N ALA A 119 -16.81 26.46 9.04
CA ALA A 119 -17.49 27.50 8.29
C ALA A 119 -16.72 27.72 6.99
N ALA A 120 -17.41 27.57 5.85
CA ALA A 120 -16.79 27.58 4.53
C ALA A 120 -15.92 28.83 4.37
N VAL A 121 -14.60 28.65 4.44
CA VAL A 121 -13.65 29.72 4.14
C VAL A 121 -13.82 30.01 2.65
N PRO A 122 -14.06 31.27 2.24
CA PRO A 122 -14.20 31.60 0.83
C PRO A 122 -12.93 31.20 0.06
N VAL A 123 -13.11 30.51 -1.07
CA VAL A 123 -12.03 30.21 -2.02
C VAL A 123 -11.29 31.50 -2.37
N GLU A 124 -9.98 31.52 -2.20
CA GLU A 124 -9.12 32.59 -2.71
C GLU A 124 -9.09 32.56 -4.25
N ASP A 125 -9.35 33.71 -4.87
CA ASP A 125 -9.32 33.93 -6.32
C ASP A 125 -10.16 32.93 -7.14
N PRO A 126 -11.49 32.95 -7.00
CA PRO A 126 -12.36 31.98 -7.67
C PRO A 126 -12.42 32.15 -9.19
N GLU A 127 -11.92 33.25 -9.72
CA GLU A 127 -11.82 33.51 -11.16
C GLU A 127 -10.60 32.81 -11.80
N LEU A 128 -9.69 32.27 -10.96
CA LEU A 128 -8.56 31.48 -11.42
C LEU A 128 -8.94 30.01 -11.58
N LEU A 129 -8.13 29.28 -12.36
CA LEU A 129 -8.25 27.83 -12.51
C LEU A 129 -8.03 27.15 -11.16
N GLN A 130 -8.99 26.33 -10.73
CA GLN A 130 -8.91 25.54 -9.50
C GLN A 130 -8.97 24.03 -9.82
N LEU A 131 -8.50 23.20 -8.90
CA LEU A 131 -8.54 21.75 -9.01
C LEU A 131 -9.04 21.11 -7.72
N SER A 132 -9.94 20.15 -7.88
CA SER A 132 -10.23 19.13 -6.88
C SER A 132 -9.56 17.81 -7.28
N TRP A 133 -9.27 16.97 -6.30
CA TRP A 133 -8.68 15.66 -6.52
C TRP A 133 -9.68 14.55 -6.17
N THR A 134 -9.54 13.43 -6.86
CA THR A 134 -10.18 12.13 -6.57
C THR A 134 -9.19 11.04 -6.98
N PRO A 135 -9.20 9.83 -6.39
CA PRO A 135 -8.20 8.81 -6.73
C PRO A 135 -8.03 8.59 -8.25
N GLY A 136 -6.80 8.82 -8.74
CA GLY A 136 -6.40 8.67 -10.13
C GLY A 136 -6.80 9.81 -11.08
N ARG A 137 -7.51 10.85 -10.64
CA ARG A 137 -7.96 11.97 -11.48
C ARG A 137 -7.85 13.32 -10.78
N VAL A 138 -7.78 14.38 -11.57
CA VAL A 138 -8.04 15.74 -11.10
C VAL A 138 -9.29 16.28 -11.79
N VAL A 139 -9.99 17.18 -11.13
CA VAL A 139 -11.22 17.82 -11.61
C VAL A 139 -10.98 19.33 -11.59
N ALA A 140 -10.87 19.93 -12.77
CA ALA A 140 -10.77 21.36 -12.94
C ALA A 140 -12.13 22.03 -12.86
N TRP A 141 -12.15 23.19 -12.22
CA TRP A 141 -13.32 24.04 -12.07
C TRP A 141 -12.88 25.50 -11.87
N ALA A 142 -13.84 26.41 -11.96
CA ALA A 142 -13.66 27.83 -11.67
C ALA A 142 -14.98 28.43 -11.15
N GLY A 143 -14.97 29.73 -10.87
CA GLY A 143 -16.16 30.51 -10.55
C GLY A 143 -17.22 30.47 -11.66
N PRO A 144 -18.47 30.86 -11.33
CA PRO A 144 -19.52 30.98 -12.31
C PRO A 144 -19.14 31.96 -13.41
N ASP A 145 -19.66 31.75 -14.61
CA ASP A 145 -19.49 32.61 -15.79
C ASP A 145 -18.06 32.69 -16.37
N VAL A 146 -17.12 31.88 -15.89
CA VAL A 146 -15.75 31.80 -16.44
C VAL A 146 -15.63 30.64 -17.44
N ASP A 147 -14.98 30.88 -18.58
CA ASP A 147 -14.67 29.83 -19.55
C ASP A 147 -13.51 28.95 -19.03
N LEU A 148 -13.86 27.74 -18.59
CA LEU A 148 -12.90 26.80 -18.03
C LEU A 148 -11.85 26.32 -19.07
N ARG A 149 -12.19 26.30 -20.36
CA ARG A 149 -11.25 25.90 -21.42
C ARG A 149 -10.20 26.99 -21.62
N GLU A 150 -10.62 28.26 -21.64
CA GLU A 150 -9.71 29.42 -21.67
C GLU A 150 -8.79 29.45 -20.44
N LEU A 151 -9.33 29.16 -19.25
CA LEU A 151 -8.53 29.08 -18.03
C LEU A 151 -7.49 27.97 -18.04
N LEU A 152 -7.83 26.80 -18.58
CA LEU A 152 -6.87 25.70 -18.73
C LEU A 152 -5.71 26.11 -19.65
N GLU A 153 -6.00 26.81 -20.75
CA GLU A 153 -4.97 27.33 -21.65
C GLU A 153 -4.12 28.41 -20.99
N ARG A 154 -4.74 29.40 -20.34
CA ARG A 154 -4.05 30.48 -19.61
C ARG A 154 -3.16 29.93 -18.47
N GLY A 155 -3.65 28.90 -17.79
CA GLY A 155 -2.93 28.16 -16.75
C GLY A 155 -1.86 27.20 -17.30
N ARG A 156 -1.69 27.10 -18.63
CA ARG A 156 -0.75 26.21 -19.34
C ARG A 156 -0.98 24.72 -19.06
N ALA A 157 -2.21 24.34 -18.74
CA ALA A 157 -2.58 22.94 -18.60
C ALA A 157 -2.49 22.21 -19.96
N PRO A 158 -2.29 20.88 -19.98
CA PRO A 158 -2.29 20.12 -21.23
C PRO A 158 -3.63 20.30 -21.97
N GLY A 159 -3.59 20.52 -23.28
CA GLY A 159 -4.81 20.74 -24.07
C GLY A 159 -5.67 19.48 -24.29
N ASN A 160 -5.12 18.28 -24.04
CA ASN A 160 -5.80 17.00 -24.20
C ASN A 160 -6.00 16.28 -22.86
N GLY A 161 -6.92 15.30 -22.84
CA GLY A 161 -7.19 14.47 -21.66
C GLY A 161 -8.25 15.02 -20.70
N TRP A 162 -8.78 16.22 -20.95
CA TRP A 162 -9.89 16.81 -20.20
C TRP A 162 -11.25 16.41 -20.76
N GLU A 163 -11.99 15.64 -19.97
CA GLU A 163 -13.33 15.13 -20.26
C GLU A 163 -14.38 15.96 -19.51
N ASP A 164 -15.51 16.24 -20.15
CA ASP A 164 -16.62 16.91 -19.47
C ASP A 164 -17.22 15.98 -18.40
N VAL A 165 -17.49 16.53 -17.22
CA VAL A 165 -18.08 15.79 -16.09
C VAL A 165 -19.29 16.55 -15.54
N ASP A 166 -20.11 15.84 -14.75
CA ASP A 166 -21.21 16.48 -14.06
C ASP A 166 -20.72 17.64 -13.17
N PRO A 167 -21.46 18.76 -13.12
CA PRO A 167 -21.13 19.88 -12.24
C PRO A 167 -20.96 19.42 -10.79
N ILE A 168 -19.84 19.83 -10.17
CA ILE A 168 -19.46 19.40 -8.82
C ILE A 168 -20.03 20.33 -7.75
N ASN A 169 -20.26 19.78 -6.55
CA ASN A 169 -20.62 20.56 -5.37
C ASN A 169 -19.34 20.92 -4.61
N LEU A 170 -19.11 22.21 -4.40
CA LEU A 170 -18.01 22.69 -3.57
C LEU A 170 -18.54 23.13 -2.21
N PRO A 171 -17.73 23.00 -1.14
CA PRO A 171 -18.06 23.60 0.16
C PRO A 171 -18.43 25.08 -0.01
N GLY A 172 -19.61 25.48 0.47
CA GLY A 172 -20.07 26.87 0.40
C GLY A 172 -20.48 27.40 -0.98
N ARG A 173 -20.49 26.60 -2.06
CA ARG A 173 -20.97 27.03 -3.39
C ARG A 173 -22.06 26.13 -3.96
N GLN A 174 -23.01 26.76 -4.65
CA GLN A 174 -23.99 26.07 -5.49
C GLN A 174 -23.29 25.66 -6.81
N ARG A 175 -23.42 24.38 -7.17
CA ARG A 175 -22.85 23.65 -8.34
C ARG A 175 -22.06 24.46 -9.37
N VAL A 176 -20.81 24.07 -9.63
CA VAL A 176 -19.94 24.67 -10.65
C VAL A 176 -19.64 23.71 -11.80
N ALA A 177 -19.47 24.26 -13.01
CA ALA A 177 -19.03 23.49 -14.17
C ALA A 177 -17.62 22.92 -13.95
N ALA A 178 -17.37 21.72 -14.47
CA ALA A 178 -16.13 21.02 -14.24
C ALA A 178 -15.72 20.13 -15.42
N VAL A 179 -14.41 19.95 -15.59
CA VAL A 179 -13.83 18.95 -16.49
C VAL A 179 -12.80 18.12 -15.72
N ALA A 180 -12.62 16.86 -16.06
CA ALA A 180 -11.71 15.97 -15.36
C ALA A 180 -10.63 15.39 -16.29
N ALA A 181 -9.43 15.16 -15.75
CA ALA A 181 -8.35 14.51 -16.47
C ALA A 181 -7.71 13.41 -15.61
N PRO A 182 -7.22 12.31 -16.21
CA PRO A 182 -6.37 11.35 -15.52
C PRO A 182 -5.15 12.04 -14.91
N LEU A 183 -4.86 11.79 -13.64
CA LEU A 183 -3.76 12.45 -12.92
C LEU A 183 -2.42 12.32 -13.66
N GLY A 184 -2.14 11.14 -14.26
CA GLY A 184 -0.93 10.91 -15.04
C GLY A 184 -0.81 11.76 -16.32
N SER A 185 -1.93 12.22 -16.89
CA SER A 185 -1.92 13.07 -18.09
C SER A 185 -1.54 14.53 -17.79
N VAL A 186 -1.77 14.98 -16.56
CA VAL A 186 -1.52 16.36 -16.10
C VAL A 186 -0.31 16.50 -15.19
N LEU A 187 0.30 15.38 -14.78
CA LEU A 187 1.37 15.36 -13.78
C LEU A 187 2.57 16.25 -14.17
N GLY A 188 2.97 16.23 -15.44
CA GLY A 188 4.09 17.06 -15.92
C GLY A 188 3.82 18.57 -15.71
N TRP A 189 2.57 18.99 -15.92
CA TRP A 189 2.13 20.36 -15.65
C TRP A 189 2.08 20.67 -14.16
N LEU A 190 1.53 19.77 -13.33
CA LEU A 190 1.52 19.97 -11.87
C LEU A 190 2.93 20.10 -11.29
N VAL A 191 3.89 19.31 -11.78
CA VAL A 191 5.31 19.43 -11.39
C VAL A 191 5.88 20.79 -11.80
N ALA A 192 5.55 21.29 -13.00
CA ALA A 192 5.97 22.63 -13.45
C ALA A 192 5.37 23.74 -12.56
N VAL A 193 4.08 23.64 -12.19
CA VAL A 193 3.45 24.56 -11.24
C VAL A 193 4.13 24.48 -9.87
N GLY A 194 4.45 23.29 -9.38
CA GLY A 194 5.14 23.11 -8.10
C GLY A 194 6.54 23.71 -8.07
N ALA A 195 7.25 23.70 -9.21
CA ALA A 195 8.58 24.27 -9.35
C ALA A 195 8.57 25.81 -9.47
N ASP A 196 7.56 26.38 -10.14
CA ASP A 196 7.37 27.82 -10.28
C ASP A 196 5.88 28.22 -10.17
N PRO A 197 5.36 28.37 -8.94
CA PRO A 197 3.96 28.74 -8.73
C PRO A 197 3.62 30.16 -9.21
N ALA A 198 4.61 31.05 -9.30
CA ALA A 198 4.43 32.45 -9.69
C ALA A 198 4.39 32.62 -11.22
N GLY A 199 5.04 31.72 -11.97
CA GLY A 199 4.97 31.65 -13.42
C GLY A 199 3.65 31.12 -13.99
N HIS A 200 2.71 30.71 -13.13
CA HIS A 200 1.43 30.13 -13.51
C HIS A 200 0.25 30.93 -12.96
N ASP A 201 -0.67 31.25 -13.85
CA ASP A 201 -1.88 32.03 -13.56
C ASP A 201 -3.01 31.09 -13.12
N VAL A 202 -2.84 30.50 -11.94
CA VAL A 202 -3.67 29.42 -11.40
C VAL A 202 -4.02 29.66 -9.93
N GLY A 203 -5.11 29.06 -9.48
CA GLY A 203 -5.63 29.19 -8.12
C GLY A 203 -4.81 28.43 -7.07
N SER A 204 -5.15 28.66 -5.80
CA SER A 204 -4.47 28.10 -4.62
C SER A 204 -4.49 26.56 -4.60
N THR A 205 -5.61 25.94 -5.02
CA THR A 205 -5.74 24.47 -5.09
C THR A 205 -4.78 23.84 -6.10
N VAL A 206 -4.58 24.47 -7.27
CA VAL A 206 -3.63 24.04 -8.29
C VAL A 206 -2.21 24.13 -7.76
N ARG A 207 -1.87 25.27 -7.11
CA ARG A 207 -0.55 25.47 -6.49
C ARG A 207 -0.27 24.42 -5.41
N TRP A 208 -1.27 24.10 -4.59
CA TRP A 208 -1.16 23.06 -3.58
C TRP A 208 -0.91 21.68 -4.20
N LEU A 209 -1.68 21.28 -5.22
CA LEU A 209 -1.45 20.03 -5.95
C LEU A 209 -0.08 19.99 -6.64
N GLY A 210 0.41 21.14 -7.12
CA GLY A 210 1.77 21.26 -7.66
C GLY A 210 2.84 20.99 -6.60
N ARG A 211 2.67 21.50 -5.37
CA ARG A 211 3.57 21.18 -4.23
C ARG A 211 3.52 19.70 -3.88
N ALA A 212 2.33 19.10 -3.82
CA ALA A 212 2.17 17.66 -3.59
C ALA A 212 2.87 16.83 -4.69
N ALA A 213 2.77 17.25 -5.95
CA ALA A 213 3.45 16.61 -7.08
C ALA A 213 4.99 16.73 -6.97
N ALA A 214 5.51 17.90 -6.59
CA ALA A 214 6.95 18.08 -6.37
C ALA A 214 7.48 17.20 -5.22
N LEU A 215 6.71 17.05 -4.14
CA LEU A 215 7.04 16.15 -3.03
C LEU A 215 7.03 14.68 -3.47
N ALA A 216 6.02 14.26 -4.22
CA ALA A 216 5.91 12.91 -4.76
C ALA A 216 7.07 12.58 -5.71
N VAL A 217 7.42 13.49 -6.63
CA VAL A 217 8.58 13.34 -7.53
C VAL A 217 9.87 13.25 -6.74
N THR A 218 10.05 14.09 -5.71
CA THR A 218 11.23 14.03 -4.83
C THR A 218 11.33 12.70 -4.11
N SER A 219 10.20 12.16 -3.64
CA SER A 219 10.13 10.85 -3.00
C SER A 219 10.54 9.74 -3.98
N VAL A 220 9.98 9.74 -5.19
CA VAL A 220 10.33 8.77 -6.23
C VAL A 220 11.80 8.89 -6.65
N ALA A 221 12.30 10.11 -6.88
CA ALA A 221 13.70 10.34 -7.25
C ALA A 221 14.68 9.86 -6.17
N ARG A 222 14.27 9.86 -4.90
CA ARG A 222 15.04 9.35 -3.77
C ARG A 222 14.85 7.85 -3.51
N GLY A 223 14.08 7.13 -4.33
CA GLY A 223 13.79 5.71 -4.12
C GLY A 223 12.86 5.43 -2.93
N ARG A 224 12.10 6.43 -2.49
CA ARG A 224 11.24 6.38 -1.29
C ARG A 224 9.82 5.92 -1.63
N PHE A 225 9.72 4.70 -2.16
CA PHE A 225 8.45 4.05 -2.45
C PHE A 225 8.56 2.53 -2.37
N ALA A 226 7.44 1.84 -2.16
CA ALA A 226 7.35 0.39 -2.10
C ALA A 226 6.08 -0.13 -2.79
N PRO A 227 6.15 -1.25 -3.53
CA PRO A 227 4.96 -1.88 -4.09
C PRO A 227 4.22 -2.65 -3.01
N ARG A 228 2.89 -2.61 -3.09
CA ARG A 228 1.97 -3.33 -2.20
C ARG A 228 0.94 -4.05 -3.05
N VAL A 229 0.46 -5.19 -2.57
CA VAL A 229 -0.66 -5.90 -3.18
C VAL A 229 -1.92 -5.52 -2.43
N ARG A 230 -2.91 -4.97 -3.13
CA ARG A 230 -4.22 -4.67 -2.53
C ARG A 230 -5.31 -5.50 -3.19
N PRO A 231 -6.24 -6.07 -2.40
CA PRO A 231 -7.46 -6.62 -2.98
C PRO A 231 -8.28 -5.47 -3.57
N THR A 232 -8.79 -5.65 -4.77
CA THR A 232 -9.80 -4.74 -5.33
C THR A 232 -11.17 -5.17 -4.82
N ALA A 233 -11.99 -4.22 -4.38
CA ALA A 233 -13.38 -4.51 -4.05
C ALA A 233 -14.06 -5.23 -5.23
N ARG A 234 -14.79 -6.31 -4.92
CA ARG A 234 -15.54 -7.07 -5.92
C ARG A 234 -16.61 -6.14 -6.47
N GLN A 235 -16.47 -5.72 -7.72
CA GLN A 235 -17.59 -5.10 -8.42
C GLN A 235 -18.60 -6.24 -8.63
N ASP A 236 -19.74 -6.19 -7.93
CA ASP A 236 -20.79 -7.20 -7.99
C ASP A 236 -21.48 -7.17 -9.36
N THR A 237 -20.78 -7.64 -10.39
CA THR A 237 -21.43 -8.12 -11.61
C THR A 237 -21.97 -9.49 -11.29
N ALA A 238 -23.30 -9.57 -11.11
CA ALA A 238 -24.17 -10.74 -11.00
C ALA A 238 -23.41 -12.06 -10.76
N ALA A 239 -23.41 -12.51 -9.51
CA ALA A 239 -22.86 -13.79 -9.08
C ALA A 239 -23.34 -14.92 -10.01
N THR A 240 -22.47 -15.35 -10.92
CA THR A 240 -22.65 -16.61 -11.64
C THR A 240 -22.39 -17.73 -10.62
N PRO A 241 -23.40 -18.56 -10.28
CA PRO A 241 -23.20 -19.67 -9.35
C PRO A 241 -22.23 -20.66 -9.98
N GLY A 242 -21.06 -20.88 -9.37
CA GLY A 242 -20.13 -21.94 -9.79
C GLY A 242 -18.68 -21.53 -10.09
N ARG A 243 -18.31 -20.24 -10.10
CA ARG A 243 -16.88 -19.85 -10.09
C ARG A 243 -16.34 -19.89 -8.66
N GLY A 244 -15.26 -20.64 -8.48
CA GLY A 244 -14.73 -21.12 -7.20
C GLY A 244 -14.58 -20.07 -6.10
N ARG A 245 -14.92 -20.49 -4.88
CA ARG A 245 -14.90 -19.76 -3.61
C ARG A 245 -13.50 -19.35 -3.11
N GLY A 246 -12.54 -19.06 -4.00
CA GLY A 246 -11.13 -18.96 -3.63
C GLY A 246 -10.25 -17.96 -4.39
N THR A 247 -10.71 -17.34 -5.47
CA THR A 247 -9.94 -16.33 -6.21
C THR A 247 -10.49 -14.92 -5.98
N ALA A 248 -9.59 -13.96 -5.80
CA ALA A 248 -9.90 -12.55 -5.67
C ALA A 248 -9.10 -11.75 -6.70
N ARG A 249 -9.63 -10.58 -7.05
CA ARG A 249 -8.93 -9.62 -7.93
C ARG A 249 -8.05 -8.72 -7.07
N HIS A 250 -6.82 -8.54 -7.50
CA HIS A 250 -5.79 -7.76 -6.82
C HIS A 250 -5.19 -6.75 -7.78
N THR A 251 -4.60 -5.69 -7.23
CA THR A 251 -3.78 -4.73 -7.97
C THR A 251 -2.47 -4.51 -7.22
N VAL A 252 -1.41 -4.21 -7.97
CA VAL A 252 -0.20 -3.63 -7.40
C VAL A 252 -0.41 -2.13 -7.26
N HIS A 253 -0.12 -1.61 -6.07
CA HIS A 253 -0.17 -0.19 -5.77
C HIS A 253 1.15 0.22 -5.13
N TRP A 254 1.73 1.31 -5.61
CA TRP A 254 2.97 1.85 -5.06
C TRP A 254 2.63 2.91 -4.02
N ALA A 255 3.17 2.74 -2.82
CA ALA A 255 3.01 3.70 -1.74
C ALA A 255 4.34 4.41 -1.47
N PRO A 256 4.31 5.70 -1.11
CA PRO A 256 5.49 6.37 -0.58
C PRO A 256 5.93 5.70 0.73
N VAL A 257 7.24 5.72 0.99
CA VAL A 257 7.83 5.29 2.27
C VAL A 257 8.71 6.42 2.79
N LEU A 258 8.97 6.50 4.10
CA LEU A 258 9.83 7.55 4.68
C LEU A 258 9.41 8.98 4.28
N LEU A 259 8.10 9.24 4.26
CA LEU A 259 7.60 10.62 4.14
C LEU A 259 7.94 11.36 5.42
N ASP A 260 8.59 12.50 5.27
CA ASP A 260 8.92 13.36 6.40
C ASP A 260 7.62 13.90 7.02
N GLY A 261 7.41 13.60 8.30
CA GLY A 261 6.20 13.96 9.02
C GLY A 261 5.97 15.46 9.06
N ALA A 262 7.04 16.25 9.24
CA ALA A 262 6.98 17.71 9.27
C ALA A 262 6.62 18.30 7.91
N THR A 263 7.27 17.84 6.84
CA THR A 263 6.89 18.23 5.46
C THR A 263 5.43 17.92 5.16
N LEU A 264 4.92 16.77 5.64
CA LEU A 264 3.52 16.39 5.45
C LEU A 264 2.56 17.26 6.27
N ASP A 265 2.93 17.64 7.50
CA ASP A 265 2.16 18.58 8.32
C ASP A 265 2.11 19.98 7.68
N GLU A 266 3.23 20.47 7.16
CA GLU A 266 3.27 21.74 6.44
C GLU A 266 2.37 21.72 5.19
N LEU A 267 2.41 20.62 4.43
CA LEU A 267 1.54 20.45 3.28
C LEU A 267 0.06 20.39 3.70
N ALA A 268 -0.25 19.67 4.77
CA ALA A 268 -1.61 19.51 5.29
C ALA A 268 -2.18 20.83 5.85
N ALA A 269 -1.36 21.64 6.52
CA ALA A 269 -1.76 22.95 7.05
C ALA A 269 -2.15 23.94 5.95
N LEU A 270 -1.60 23.76 4.74
CA LEU A 270 -1.88 24.61 3.58
C LEU A 270 -2.99 24.06 2.68
N LEU A 271 -3.58 22.90 3.01
CA LEU A 271 -4.58 22.23 2.18
C LEU A 271 -5.87 23.05 2.08
N PRO A 272 -6.24 23.54 0.89
CA PRO A 272 -7.55 24.13 0.69
C PRO A 272 -8.63 23.02 0.72
N PRO A 273 -9.77 23.22 1.42
CA PRO A 273 -10.84 22.23 1.53
C PRO A 273 -11.37 21.73 0.18
N GLU A 274 -11.32 22.57 -0.85
CA GLU A 274 -11.83 22.28 -2.18
C GLU A 274 -11.04 21.18 -2.90
N VAL A 275 -9.78 20.95 -2.52
CA VAL A 275 -8.98 19.84 -3.04
C VAL A 275 -9.69 18.51 -2.74
N GLY A 276 -10.26 18.36 -1.53
CA GLY A 276 -10.95 17.15 -1.07
C GLY A 276 -12.44 17.08 -1.41
N ALA A 277 -13.02 18.14 -1.96
CA ALA A 277 -14.47 18.30 -2.11
C ALA A 277 -15.15 17.15 -2.88
N VAL A 278 -14.43 16.56 -3.84
CA VAL A 278 -14.96 15.51 -4.72
C VAL A 278 -14.64 14.09 -4.21
N ALA A 279 -13.51 13.90 -3.51
CA ALA A 279 -13.04 12.58 -3.08
C ALA A 279 -13.87 11.95 -1.95
N ARG A 280 -14.60 12.75 -1.16
CA ARG A 280 -15.42 12.31 0.00
C ARG A 280 -14.68 11.34 0.92
N LEU A 281 -13.38 11.58 1.14
CA LEU A 281 -12.58 10.78 2.07
C LEU A 281 -12.94 11.12 3.51
N LYS A 282 -12.88 10.11 4.37
CA LYS A 282 -12.97 10.27 5.82
C LYS A 282 -11.56 10.47 6.38
N GLY A 283 -11.37 11.48 7.23
CA GLY A 283 -10.09 11.82 7.86
C GLY A 283 -9.73 13.29 7.66
N GLY A 284 -8.91 13.83 8.56
CA GLY A 284 -8.48 15.24 8.52
C GLY A 284 -7.47 15.55 7.39
N SER A 285 -7.07 16.81 7.29
CA SER A 285 -6.21 17.34 6.22
C SER A 285 -4.91 16.56 6.00
N ARG A 286 -4.30 16.02 7.07
CA ARG A 286 -3.08 15.20 6.99
C ARG A 286 -3.31 13.91 6.21
N VAL A 287 -4.41 13.21 6.48
CA VAL A 287 -4.78 11.96 5.78
C VAL A 287 -5.03 12.24 4.31
N LEU A 288 -5.71 13.35 4.00
CA LEU A 288 -5.96 13.75 2.61
C LEU A 288 -4.65 14.11 1.89
N ALA A 289 -3.76 14.88 2.52
CA ALA A 289 -2.44 15.21 1.97
C ALA A 289 -1.62 13.94 1.68
N GLU A 290 -1.56 13.00 2.63
CA GLU A 290 -0.86 11.73 2.47
C GLU A 290 -1.46 10.90 1.33
N THR A 291 -2.79 10.84 1.24
CA THR A 291 -3.48 10.07 0.20
C THR A 291 -3.22 10.65 -1.19
N VAL A 292 -3.25 11.97 -1.34
CA VAL A 292 -2.95 12.65 -2.62
C VAL A 292 -1.50 12.38 -3.03
N VAL A 293 -0.53 12.57 -2.11
CA VAL A 293 0.88 12.29 -2.39
C VAL A 293 1.06 10.82 -2.77
N GLY A 294 0.38 9.92 -2.07
CA GLY A 294 0.39 8.49 -2.36
C GLY A 294 -0.12 8.15 -3.75
N ASP A 295 -1.24 8.75 -4.17
CA ASP A 295 -1.80 8.56 -5.51
C ASP A 295 -0.87 9.09 -6.62
N ILE A 296 -0.21 10.24 -6.39
CA ILE A 296 0.78 10.77 -7.33
C ILE A 296 2.00 9.85 -7.44
N VAL A 297 2.54 9.36 -6.31
CA VAL A 297 3.63 8.37 -6.31
C VAL A 297 3.22 7.11 -7.05
N ASP A 298 2.02 6.60 -6.79
CA ASP A 298 1.49 5.43 -7.46
C ASP A 298 1.42 5.60 -8.99
N VAL A 299 0.91 6.75 -9.45
CA VAL A 299 0.86 7.08 -10.88
C VAL A 299 2.26 7.14 -11.51
N ILE A 300 3.24 7.76 -10.85
CA ILE A 300 4.63 7.83 -11.34
C ILE A 300 5.21 6.42 -11.47
N CYS A 301 5.13 5.63 -10.39
CA CYS A 301 5.71 4.29 -10.33
C CYS A 301 5.05 3.33 -11.32
N ARG A 302 3.71 3.35 -11.47
CA ARG A 302 3.01 2.53 -12.47
C ARG A 302 3.38 2.92 -13.89
N THR A 303 3.52 4.21 -14.18
CA THR A 303 3.96 4.69 -15.50
C THR A 303 5.37 4.23 -15.84
N ALA A 304 6.28 4.23 -14.86
CA ALA A 304 7.62 3.68 -15.04
C ALA A 304 7.59 2.15 -15.18
N ALA A 305 6.84 1.45 -14.33
CA ALA A 305 6.72 0.00 -14.34
C ALA A 305 6.14 -0.55 -15.64
N ALA A 306 5.19 0.18 -16.28
CA ALA A 306 4.63 -0.17 -17.58
C ALA A 306 5.67 -0.22 -18.72
N ARG A 307 6.87 0.34 -18.52
CA ARG A 307 7.98 0.33 -19.49
C ARG A 307 8.99 -0.77 -19.23
N ILE A 308 8.85 -1.52 -18.15
CA ILE A 308 9.76 -2.60 -17.80
C ILE A 308 9.36 -3.85 -18.58
N GLU A 309 10.32 -4.43 -19.31
CA GLU A 309 10.12 -5.74 -19.94
C GLU A 309 10.15 -6.83 -18.86
N VAL A 310 9.01 -7.47 -18.65
CA VAL A 310 8.83 -8.55 -17.67
C VAL A 310 8.23 -9.78 -18.37
N PRO A 311 8.56 -11.01 -17.93
CA PRO A 311 7.91 -12.21 -18.42
C PRO A 311 6.38 -12.14 -18.26
N ALA A 312 5.65 -12.74 -19.21
CA ALA A 312 4.20 -12.83 -19.10
C ALA A 312 3.81 -13.64 -17.87
N ALA A 313 2.70 -13.25 -17.23
CA ALA A 313 2.14 -14.00 -16.12
C ALA A 313 1.84 -15.45 -16.52
N PRO A 314 2.02 -16.43 -15.61
CA PRO A 314 1.69 -17.82 -15.89
C PRO A 314 0.22 -17.99 -16.27
N PRO A 315 -0.13 -18.94 -17.15
CA PRO A 315 -1.50 -19.11 -17.64
C PRO A 315 -2.48 -19.59 -16.55
N ARG A 316 -1.97 -20.11 -15.43
CA ARG A 316 -2.76 -20.54 -14.28
C ARG A 316 -2.05 -20.13 -13.00
N VAL A 317 -2.73 -19.37 -12.15
CA VAL A 317 -2.22 -18.89 -10.87
C VAL A 317 -2.79 -19.76 -9.73
N ARG A 318 -1.94 -20.58 -9.10
CA ARG A 318 -2.34 -21.53 -8.05
C ARG A 318 -1.46 -21.45 -6.81
N THR A 319 -0.17 -21.22 -7.00
CA THR A 319 0.84 -21.24 -5.93
C THR A 319 1.31 -19.82 -5.60
N THR A 320 1.99 -19.66 -4.46
CA THR A 320 2.63 -18.39 -4.09
C THR A 320 3.71 -17.96 -5.10
N ALA A 321 4.39 -18.93 -5.74
CA ALA A 321 5.33 -18.66 -6.83
C ALA A 321 4.61 -18.08 -8.06
N ASP A 322 3.49 -18.70 -8.48
CA ASP A 322 2.69 -18.20 -9.61
C ASP A 322 2.17 -16.78 -9.33
N VAL A 323 1.80 -16.50 -8.07
CA VAL A 323 1.36 -15.16 -7.65
C VAL A 323 2.51 -14.17 -7.72
N ALA A 324 3.73 -14.54 -7.32
CA ALA A 324 4.90 -13.67 -7.39
C ALA A 324 5.27 -13.33 -8.84
N GLU A 325 5.23 -14.31 -9.76
CA GLU A 325 5.42 -14.06 -11.20
C GLU A 325 4.31 -13.17 -11.78
N THR A 326 3.06 -13.43 -11.40
CA THR A 326 1.92 -12.59 -11.80
C THR A 326 2.05 -11.17 -11.27
N PHE A 327 2.50 -11.01 -10.03
CA PHE A 327 2.78 -9.71 -9.41
C PHE A 327 3.83 -8.92 -10.21
N LEU A 328 4.94 -9.57 -10.62
CA LEU A 328 5.96 -8.93 -11.45
C LEU A 328 5.40 -8.49 -12.81
N ALA A 329 4.56 -9.32 -13.43
CA ALA A 329 3.90 -9.01 -14.70
C ALA A 329 2.88 -7.86 -14.60
N HIS A 330 2.46 -7.48 -13.38
CA HIS A 330 1.41 -6.48 -13.12
C HIS A 330 1.91 -5.32 -12.23
N LEU A 331 3.22 -5.06 -12.19
CA LEU A 331 3.80 -3.91 -11.48
C LEU A 331 3.27 -2.56 -11.99
N ASP A 332 2.72 -2.53 -13.20
CA ASP A 332 2.02 -1.38 -13.78
C ASP A 332 0.63 -1.13 -13.17
N GLY A 333 0.21 -1.96 -12.22
CA GLY A 333 -1.02 -1.86 -11.47
C GLY A 333 -2.26 -2.39 -12.19
N ARG A 334 -2.11 -3.06 -13.35
CA ARG A 334 -3.24 -3.76 -13.96
C ARG A 334 -3.78 -4.81 -13.00
N PRO A 335 -5.11 -4.98 -12.91
CA PRO A 335 -5.70 -5.94 -12.01
C PRO A 335 -5.43 -7.37 -12.49
N PHE A 336 -5.10 -8.26 -11.55
CA PHE A 336 -4.91 -9.69 -11.80
C PHE A 336 -5.74 -10.54 -10.84
N GLU A 337 -6.08 -11.76 -11.25
CA GLU A 337 -6.78 -12.73 -10.40
C GLU A 337 -5.78 -13.69 -9.75
N ALA A 338 -5.92 -13.89 -8.44
CA ALA A 338 -5.08 -14.84 -7.71
C ALA A 338 -5.87 -15.50 -6.56
N PRO A 339 -5.48 -16.71 -6.14
CA PRO A 339 -6.03 -17.33 -4.94
C PRO A 339 -5.76 -16.48 -3.69
N ALA A 340 -6.79 -16.25 -2.87
CA ALA A 340 -6.72 -15.29 -1.75
C ALA A 340 -5.64 -15.63 -0.71
N GLY A 341 -5.40 -16.92 -0.44
CA GLY A 341 -4.36 -17.37 0.50
C GLY A 341 -2.95 -17.02 0.04
N PRO A 342 -2.47 -17.58 -1.09
CA PRO A 342 -1.19 -17.22 -1.70
C PRO A 342 -0.98 -15.71 -1.95
N ALA A 343 -2.03 -14.99 -2.38
CA ALA A 343 -1.96 -13.54 -2.55
C ALA A 343 -1.80 -12.78 -1.23
N GLY A 344 -2.53 -13.20 -0.18
CA GLY A 344 -2.36 -12.66 1.17
C GLY A 344 -0.98 -12.92 1.76
N GLU A 345 -0.40 -14.10 1.48
CA GLU A 345 0.97 -14.43 1.88
C GLU A 345 1.99 -13.48 1.23
N LEU A 346 1.89 -13.28 -0.09
CA LEU A 346 2.76 -12.34 -0.81
C LEU A 346 2.58 -10.90 -0.29
N ALA A 347 1.32 -10.46 -0.10
CA ALA A 347 1.02 -9.13 0.43
C ALA A 347 1.64 -8.93 1.82
N GLY A 348 1.50 -9.91 2.72
CA GLY A 348 2.11 -9.87 4.05
C GLY A 348 3.65 -9.82 3.99
N ARG A 349 4.28 -10.55 3.07
CA ARG A 349 5.73 -10.50 2.86
C ARG A 349 6.20 -9.13 2.36
N LEU A 350 5.47 -8.52 1.41
CA LEU A 350 5.76 -7.18 0.90
C LEU A 350 5.57 -6.11 1.98
N ASP A 351 4.49 -6.19 2.74
CA ASP A 351 4.22 -5.27 3.85
C ASP A 351 5.31 -5.39 4.94
N ARG A 352 5.79 -6.61 5.25
CA ARG A 352 6.93 -6.81 6.16
C ARG A 352 8.23 -6.22 5.62
N TRP A 353 8.52 -6.42 4.33
CA TRP A 353 9.70 -5.83 3.70
C TRP A 353 9.67 -4.30 3.73
N ALA A 354 8.49 -3.71 3.51
CA ALA A 354 8.30 -2.27 3.55
C ALA A 354 8.13 -1.70 4.98
N LYS A 355 7.79 -2.52 5.99
CA LYS A 355 7.49 -2.05 7.36
C LYS A 355 8.59 -1.16 7.97
N PRO A 356 9.90 -1.47 7.88
CA PRO A 356 10.95 -0.60 8.45
C PRO A 356 10.96 0.81 7.88
N VAL A 357 10.48 0.98 6.63
CA VAL A 357 10.45 2.26 5.93
C VAL A 357 9.06 2.91 5.92
N LEU A 358 8.00 2.15 6.23
CA LEU A 358 6.64 2.64 6.41
C LEU A 358 6.37 3.11 7.86
N SER A 359 7.04 2.51 8.85
CA SER A 359 6.86 2.81 10.29
C SER A 359 7.91 3.79 10.83
N GLY A 360 8.89 4.14 10.01
CA GLY A 360 9.94 5.12 10.34
C GLY A 360 9.52 6.49 9.86
N GLY A 361 8.66 7.14 10.64
CA GLY A 361 8.21 8.52 10.46
C GLY A 361 7.82 9.10 11.81
#